data_AF-C3YS22-F1
#
_entry.id   AF-C3YS22-F1
#
_cell.length_a   1.000
_cell.length_b   1.000
_cell.length_c   1.000
_cell.angle_alpha   90.00
_cell.angle_beta   90.00
_cell.angle_gamma   90.00
#
_symmetry.space_group_name_H-M   'P 1'
#
loop_
_entity.id
_entity.type
_entity.pdbx_description
1 polymer ?
#
loop_
_entity_poly.entity_id
_entity_poly.type
_entity_poly.pdbx_seq_one_letter_code
_entity_poly.pdbx_strand_id
1 'polypeptide(L)' 'DYVKRPLNAFMVWSRVRRAKLREEMPDLRNTEISRRLGAEWREMSAEQKLPHIQRSRQLRIEHFDMYPNYR' A
#
# COMPACT_ATOMS: atom_id res chain seq x y z
N ASP A 1 -15.50 -18.49 -4.38
CA ASP A 1 -14.37 -17.61 -4.76
C ASP A 1 -13.90 -16.76 -3.60
N TYR A 2 -12.58 -16.67 -3.39
CA TYR A 2 -12.00 -15.80 -2.37
C TYR A 2 -11.70 -14.42 -2.97
N VAL A 3 -12.42 -13.40 -2.51
CA VAL A 3 -12.21 -12.00 -2.92
C VAL A 3 -11.17 -11.35 -2.00
N LYS A 4 -10.07 -10.87 -2.59
CA LYS A 4 -8.97 -10.22 -1.86
C LYS A 4 -9.40 -8.84 -1.37
N ARG A 5 -9.09 -8.53 -0.11
CA ARG A 5 -9.36 -7.22 0.50
C ARG A 5 -8.74 -6.06 -0.31
N PRO A 6 -9.42 -4.90 -0.39
CA PRO A 6 -8.86 -3.72 -1.02
C PRO A 6 -7.63 -3.20 -0.25
N LEU A 7 -6.69 -2.61 -0.97
CA LEU A 7 -5.44 -2.12 -0.37
C LEU A 7 -5.69 -0.86 0.47
N ASN A 8 -5.15 -0.86 1.69
CA ASN A 8 -5.11 0.35 2.53
C ASN A 8 -4.06 1.37 2.01
N ALA A 9 -4.09 2.60 2.52
CA ALA A 9 -3.20 3.67 2.08
C ALA A 9 -1.71 3.31 2.13
N PHE A 10 -1.28 2.68 3.24
CA PHE A 10 0.10 2.19 3.38
C PHE A 10 0.43 1.12 2.33
N MET A 11 -0.48 0.18 2.07
CA MET A 11 -0.27 -0.88 1.08
C MET A 11 -0.26 -0.35 -0.36
N VAL A 12 -1.02 0.72 -0.65
CA VAL A 12 -0.98 1.41 -1.95
C VAL A 12 0.39 2.05 -2.17
N TRP A 13 0.88 2.81 -1.20
CA TRP A 13 2.19 3.46 -1.28
C TRP A 13 3.36 2.46 -1.26
N SER A 14 3.34 1.55 -0.29
CA SER A 14 4.46 0.62 -0.05
C SER A 14 4.68 -0.35 -1.21
N ARG A 15 3.67 -0.62 -2.05
CA ARG A 15 3.84 -1.48 -3.23
C ARG A 15 4.82 -0.88 -4.23
N VAL A 16 4.70 0.43 -4.50
CA VAL A 16 5.58 1.17 -5.40
C VAL A 16 6.94 1.37 -4.76
N ARG A 17 6.99 1.80 -3.49
CA ARG A 17 8.26 2.03 -2.80
C ARG A 17 9.05 0.73 -2.58
N ARG A 18 8.38 -0.39 -2.28
CA ARG A 18 9.01 -1.71 -2.17
C ARG A 18 9.68 -2.14 -3.46
N ALA A 19 9.06 -1.92 -4.61
CA ALA A 19 9.65 -2.24 -5.91
C ALA A 19 10.96 -1.47 -6.10
N LYS A 20 10.94 -0.15 -5.86
CA LYS A 20 12.14 0.69 -5.90
C LYS A 20 13.23 0.23 -4.94
N LEU A 21 12.88 -0.08 -3.68
CA LEU A 21 13.86 -0.56 -2.70
C LEU A 21 14.48 -1.91 -3.08
N ARG A 22 13.75 -2.78 -3.79
CA ARG A 22 14.31 -4.05 -4.30
C ARG A 22 15.24 -3.84 -5.49
N GLU A 23 15.00 -2.82 -6.30
CA GLU A 23 15.90 -2.43 -7.40
C GLU A 23 17.16 -1.75 -6.85
N GLU A 24 17.00 -0.84 -5.88
CA GLU A 24 18.09 -0.13 -5.21
C GLU A 24 18.94 -1.06 -4.32
N MET A 25 18.32 -2.05 -3.68
CA MET A 25 18.97 -2.96 -2.73
C MET A 25 18.47 -4.41 -2.93
N PRO A 26 18.97 -5.12 -3.96
CA PRO A 26 18.51 -6.47 -4.29
C PRO A 26 18.85 -7.51 -3.21
N ASP A 27 19.91 -7.30 -2.43
CA ASP A 27 20.35 -8.20 -1.36
C ASP A 27 19.59 -8.00 -0.03
N LEU A 28 18.72 -6.99 0.04
CA LEU A 28 17.99 -6.68 1.25
C LEU A 28 16.89 -7.71 1.52
N ARG A 29 16.84 -8.22 2.75
CA ARG A 29 15.78 -9.13 3.18
C ARG A 29 14.43 -8.42 3.22
N ASN A 30 13.35 -9.12 2.86
CA ASN A 30 11.99 -8.58 2.90
C ASN A 30 11.55 -8.04 4.27
N THR A 31 12.06 -8.62 5.37
CA THR A 31 11.83 -8.16 6.74
C THR A 31 12.38 -6.74 6.94
N GLU A 32 13.59 -6.50 6.44
CA GLU A 32 14.28 -5.22 6.50
C GLU A 32 13.61 -4.18 5.59
N ILE A 33 13.20 -4.58 4.38
CA ILE A 33 12.42 -3.73 3.48
C ILE A 33 11.11 -3.29 4.16
N SER A 34 10.40 -4.22 4.81
CA SER A 34 9.15 -3.91 5.50
C SER A 34 9.34 -2.95 6.68
N ARG A 35 10.43 -3.13 7.43
CA ARG A 35 10.81 -2.23 8.54
C ARG A 35 11.06 -0.80 8.03
N ARG A 36 11.85 -0.65 6.95
CA ARG A 36 12.13 0.65 6.32
C ARG A 36 10.89 1.33 5.78
N LEU A 37 10.04 0.59 5.07
CA LEU A 37 8.76 1.10 4.57
C LEU A 37 7.87 1.63 5.70
N GLY A 38 7.80 0.92 6.82
CA GLY A 38 7.03 1.36 7.99
C GLY A 38 7.58 2.65 8.61
N ALA A 39 8.90 2.79 8.69
CA ALA A 39 9.56 4.00 9.19
C ALA A 39 9.32 5.20 8.25
N GLU A 40 9.59 5.03 6.96
CA GLU A 40 9.42 6.08 5.94
C GLU A 40 7.96 6.53 5.86
N TRP A 41 6.99 5.60 5.89
CA TRP A 41 5.58 5.96 5.97
C TRP A 41 5.24 6.74 7.23
N ARG A 42 5.83 6.42 8.39
CA ARG A 42 5.56 7.18 9.62
C ARG A 42 6.05 8.62 9.48
N GLU A 43 7.24 8.80 8.90
CA GLU A 43 7.91 10.09 8.72
C GLU A 43 7.30 10.97 7.62
N MET A 44 6.61 10.39 6.63
CA MET A 44 5.90 11.13 5.59
C MET A 44 4.85 12.11 6.18
N SER A 45 4.77 13.31 5.60
CA SER A 45 3.77 14.30 5.96
C SER A 45 2.35 13.88 5.57
N ALA A 46 1.34 14.53 6.15
CA ALA A 46 -0.05 14.30 5.79
C ALA A 46 -0.32 14.55 4.30
N GLU A 47 0.31 15.58 3.74
CA GLU A 47 0.21 15.95 2.32
C GLU A 47 0.79 14.87 1.41
N GLN A 48 1.95 14.30 1.78
CA GLN A 48 2.56 13.20 1.04
C GLN A 48 1.72 11.92 1.13
N LYS A 49 1.02 11.69 2.24
CA LYS A 49 0.13 10.53 2.43
C LYS A 49 -1.22 10.70 1.72
N LEU A 50 -1.68 11.93 1.54
CA LEU A 50 -3.00 12.27 0.99
C LEU A 50 -3.34 11.55 -0.33
N PRO A 51 -2.48 11.55 -1.37
CA PRO A 51 -2.80 10.86 -2.62
C PRO A 51 -3.00 9.34 -2.42
N HIS A 52 -2.23 8.73 -1.51
CA HIS A 52 -2.35 7.30 -1.21
C HIS A 52 -3.60 6.97 -0.40
N ILE A 53 -4.00 7.87 0.49
CA ILE A 53 -5.27 7.78 1.23
C ILE A 53 -6.45 7.88 0.27
N GLN A 54 -6.43 8.85 -0.64
CA GLN A 54 -7.48 9.02 -1.66
C GLN A 54 -7.57 7.79 -2.55
N ARG A 55 -6.43 7.27 -3.05
CA ARG A 55 -6.42 6.06 -3.88
C ARG A 55 -6.92 4.83 -3.12
N SER A 56 -6.58 4.68 -1.84
CA SER A 56 -7.10 3.59 -1.01
C SER A 56 -8.61 3.69 -0.81
N ARG A 57 -9.17 4.89 -0.62
CA ARG A 57 -10.62 5.10 -0.55
C ARG A 57 -11.29 4.69 -1.87
N GLN A 58 -10.70 5.08 -3.00
CA GLN A 58 -11.21 4.72 -4.32
C GLN A 58 -11.20 3.21 -4.55
N LEU A 59 -10.08 2.53 -4.24
CA LEU A 59 -9.98 1.07 -4.35
C LEU A 59 -11.02 0.34 -3.47
N ARG A 60 -11.37 0.91 -2.31
CA ARG A 60 -12.43 0.36 -1.45
C ARG A 60 -13.81 0.50 -2.08
N ILE A 61 -14.10 1.63 -2.70
CA ILE A 61 -15.37 1.87 -3.43
C ILE A 61 -15.44 0.92 -4.64
N GLU A 62 -14.41 0.90 -5.49
CA GLU A 62 -14.31 0.00 -6.64
C GLU A 62 -14.53 -1.47 -6.24
N HIS A 63 -13.95 -1.89 -5.11
CA HIS A 63 -14.15 -3.24 -4.59
C HIS A 63 -15.59 -3.50 -4.14
N PHE A 64 -16.23 -2.54 -3.48
CA PHE A 64 -17.62 -2.68 -3.06
C PHE A 64 -18.58 -2.76 -4.26
N ASP A 65 -18.32 -1.95 -5.29
CA ASP A 65 -19.11 -1.94 -6.53
C ASP A 65 -18.93 -3.23 -7.34
N MET A 66 -17.71 -3.75 -7.44
CA MET A 66 -17.42 -5.01 -8.16
C MET A 66 -17.92 -6.25 -7.40
N TYR A 67 -17.94 -6.19 -6.08
CA TYR A 67 -18.34 -7.31 -5.23
C TYR A 67 -19.45 -6.89 -4.25
N PRO A 68 -20.66 -6.60 -4.73
CA PRO A 68 -21.76 -6.09 -3.91
C PRO A 68 -22.22 -7.09 -2.83
N ASN A 69 -21.93 -8.38 -3.03
CA ASN A 69 -22.23 -9.45 -2.06
C ASN A 69 -21.05 -9.75 -1.11
N TYR A 70 -19.99 -8.94 -1.13
CA TYR A 70 -18.83 -9.12 -0.26
C TYR A 70 -19.13 -8.58 1.15
N ARG A 71 -19.12 -9.47 2.16
CA ARG A 71 -19.36 -9.14 3.56
C ARG A 71 -18.35 -9.84 4.48
#